data_AF-A0A5C3ED05-F1
#
_entry.id   AF-A0A5C3ED05-F1
#
_cell.length_a   1.000
_cell.length_b   1.000
_cell.length_c   1.000
_cell.angle_alpha   90.00
_cell.angle_beta   90.00
_cell.angle_gamma   90.00
#
_symmetry.space_group_name_H-M   'P 1'
#
loop_
_entity.id
_entity.type
_entity.pdbx_description
1 polymer ?
#
loop_
_entity_poly.entity_id
_entity_poly.type
_entity_poly.pdbx_seq_one_letter_code
_entity_poly.pdbx_strand_id
1 'polypeptide(L)'
;MAGPNLELFKFGMYLFFPLAVMVHYGDPSFYSRHVLPIRDQFWPKEESLYRPPRNSEDLKTALDEMKAKRLAKREARLREQGEEVNDTSASSTSTRVATSPMTQKMQDSKISQLVEDQRSQRLV
;
A
#
# COMPACT_ATOMS: atom_id res chain seq x y z
N MET A 1 56.09 13.11 28.21
CA MET A 1 55.56 12.52 26.96
C MET A 1 55.71 11.02 27.07
N ALA A 2 54.61 10.28 27.13
CA ALA A 2 54.65 8.83 27.23
C ALA A 2 55.28 8.30 25.93
N GLY A 3 56.49 7.74 26.05
CA GLY A 3 57.32 7.32 24.93
C GLY A 3 56.75 6.15 24.12
N PRO A 4 57.58 5.45 23.32
CA PRO A 4 57.14 4.47 22.30
C PRO A 4 56.19 3.37 22.81
N ASN A 5 56.22 3.03 24.10
CA ASN A 5 55.30 2.08 24.72
C ASN A 5 53.81 2.47 24.57
N LEU A 6 53.49 3.77 24.56
CA LEU A 6 52.12 4.24 24.39
C LEU A 6 51.65 4.11 22.93
N GLU A 7 52.58 4.18 21.98
CA GLU A 7 52.29 3.97 20.57
C GLU A 7 51.96 2.50 20.32
N LEU A 8 52.77 1.57 20.84
CA LEU A 8 52.52 0.12 20.78
C LEU A 8 51.16 -0.28 21.35
N PHE A 9 50.74 0.30 22.47
CA PHE A 9 49.41 0.06 23.05
C PHE A 9 48.28 0.52 22.13
N LYS A 10 48.40 1.74 21.55
CA LYS A 10 47.40 2.27 20.61
C LYS A 10 47.33 1.43 19.35
N PHE A 11 48.48 1.02 18.80
CA PHE A 11 48.52 0.12 17.65
C PHE A 11 47.86 -1.22 17.96
N GLY A 12 48.17 -1.83 19.11
CA GLY A 12 47.52 -3.05 19.57
C GLY A 12 46.00 -2.88 19.67
N MET A 13 45.53 -1.81 20.30
CA MET A 13 44.10 -1.53 20.42
C MET A 13 43.43 -1.31 19.07
N TYR A 14 44.05 -0.56 18.16
CA TYR A 14 43.50 -0.31 16.82
C TYR A 14 43.47 -1.55 15.93
N LEU A 15 44.35 -2.53 16.16
CA LEU A 15 44.27 -3.81 15.48
C LEU A 15 43.25 -4.74 16.14
N PHE A 16 43.32 -4.91 17.46
CA PHE A 16 42.47 -5.87 18.18
C PHE A 16 41.01 -5.45 18.23
N PHE A 17 40.70 -4.15 18.33
CA PHE A 17 39.33 -3.69 18.47
C PHE A 17 38.48 -4.03 17.24
N PRO A 18 38.87 -3.67 15.99
CA PRO A 18 38.15 -4.10 14.81
C PRO A 18 38.13 -5.62 14.62
N LEU A 19 39.23 -6.31 14.93
CA LEU A 19 39.29 -7.77 14.82
C LEU A 19 38.32 -8.47 15.78
N ALA A 20 38.26 -8.02 17.03
CA ALA A 20 37.38 -8.58 18.05
C ALA A 20 35.90 -8.32 17.71
N VAL A 21 35.58 -7.11 17.24
CA VAL A 21 34.24 -6.77 16.73
C VAL A 21 33.88 -7.66 15.55
N MET A 22 34.80 -7.87 14.60
CA MET A 22 34.56 -8.74 13.45
C MET A 22 34.36 -10.21 13.86
N VAL A 23 35.14 -10.74 14.81
CA VAL A 23 34.96 -12.12 15.29
C VAL A 23 33.66 -12.28 16.07
N HIS A 24 33.28 -11.28 16.87
CA HIS A 24 32.07 -11.36 17.68
C HIS A 24 30.77 -11.22 16.85
N TYR A 25 30.72 -10.25 15.94
CA TYR A 25 29.52 -9.96 15.14
C TYR A 25 29.54 -10.61 13.75
N GLY A 26 30.70 -11.05 13.27
CA GLY A 26 30.86 -11.72 11.98
C GLY A 26 30.60 -13.22 12.02
N ASP A 27 30.27 -13.79 13.17
CA ASP A 27 29.81 -15.18 13.26
C ASP A 27 28.51 -15.32 12.41
N PRO A 28 28.47 -16.25 11.44
CA PRO A 28 27.25 -16.56 10.68
C PRO A 28 26.04 -16.82 11.59
N SER A 29 26.27 -17.38 12.79
CA SER A 29 25.22 -17.66 13.76
C SER A 29 24.57 -16.39 14.34
N PHE A 30 25.34 -15.30 14.49
CA PHE A 30 24.85 -14.01 14.98
C PHE A 30 23.88 -13.39 13.98
N TYR A 31 24.26 -13.40 12.70
CA TYR A 31 23.43 -12.87 11.60
C TYR A 31 22.08 -13.59 11.53
N SER A 32 22.07 -14.92 11.56
CA SER A 32 20.84 -15.69 11.50
C SER A 32 19.89 -15.45 12.67
N ARG A 33 20.42 -15.23 13.87
CA ARG A 33 19.60 -15.06 15.08
C ARG A 33 19.12 -13.63 15.30
N HIS A 34 19.90 -12.63 14.92
CA HIS A 34 19.60 -11.24 15.26
C HIS A 34 19.14 -10.43 14.05
N VAL A 35 19.63 -10.70 12.85
CA VAL A 35 19.31 -9.87 11.67
C VAL A 35 18.12 -10.42 10.89
N LEU A 36 18.05 -11.75 10.67
CA LEU A 36 16.94 -12.36 9.93
C LEU A 36 15.56 -12.10 10.54
N PRO A 37 15.35 -12.24 11.87
CA PRO A 37 14.03 -12.00 12.45
C PRO A 37 13.59 -10.55 12.33
N ILE A 38 14.52 -9.60 12.37
CA ILE A 38 14.24 -8.16 12.18
C ILE A 38 13.78 -7.89 10.73
N ARG A 39 14.42 -8.55 9.75
CA ARG A 39 14.02 -8.44 8.34
C ARG A 39 12.58 -8.91 8.13
N ASP A 40 12.21 -10.04 8.73
CA ASP A 40 10.89 -10.64 8.56
C ASP A 40 9.78 -9.87 9.30
N GLN A 41 10.13 -9.08 10.32
CA GLN A 41 9.21 -8.14 10.98
C GLN A 41 8.99 -6.86 10.16
N PHE A 42 10.03 -6.39 9.46
CA PHE A 42 9.97 -5.15 8.69
C PHE A 42 9.36 -5.35 7.31
N TRP A 43 9.63 -6.48 6.65
CA TRP A 43 9.10 -6.78 5.32
C TRP A 43 7.80 -7.61 5.41
N PRO A 44 6.75 -7.25 4.65
CA PRO A 44 5.58 -8.11 4.51
C PRO A 44 6.02 -9.50 4.02
N LYS A 45 5.50 -10.55 4.66
CA LYS A 45 5.80 -11.94 4.26
C LYS A 45 5.44 -12.14 2.79
N GLU A 46 6.28 -12.85 2.04
CA GLU A 46 6.06 -13.12 0.61
C GLU A 46 4.74 -13.84 0.31
N GLU A 47 4.17 -14.53 1.30
CA GLU A 47 2.86 -15.19 1.23
C GLU A 47 1.69 -14.21 1.26
N SER A 48 1.84 -13.08 1.95
CA SER A 48 0.84 -12.01 1.99
C SER A 48 0.84 -11.13 0.74
N LEU A 49 1.89 -11.24 -0.07
CA LEU A 49 2.05 -10.42 -1.25
C LEU A 49 1.19 -10.96 -2.39
N TYR A 50 0.40 -10.08 -3.00
CA TYR A 50 -0.36 -10.41 -4.20
C TYR A 50 0.60 -10.87 -5.31
N ARG A 51 0.45 -12.12 -5.75
CA ARG A 51 1.23 -12.69 -6.84
C ARG A 51 0.46 -12.52 -8.15
N PRO A 52 0.96 -11.73 -9.11
CA PRO A 52 0.32 -11.61 -10.41
C PRO A 52 0.28 -12.97 -11.12
N PRO A 53 -0.83 -13.31 -11.80
CA PRO A 53 -0.93 -14.53 -12.60
C PRO A 53 0.14 -14.52 -13.69
N ARG A 54 0.91 -15.61 -13.80
CA ARG A 54 2.00 -15.74 -14.78
C ARG A 54 1.65 -16.67 -15.94
N ASN A 55 0.78 -17.65 -15.73
CA ASN A 55 0.36 -18.59 -16.76
C ASN A 55 -0.99 -18.18 -17.38
N SER A 56 -1.27 -18.71 -18.58
CA SER A 56 -2.53 -18.45 -19.28
C SER A 56 -3.76 -19.01 -18.53
N GLU A 57 -3.60 -20.12 -17.81
CA GLU A 57 -4.63 -20.70 -16.96
C GLU A 57 -4.92 -19.80 -15.76
N ASP A 58 -3.87 -19.32 -15.06
CA ASP A 58 -3.99 -18.38 -13.94
C ASP A 58 -4.65 -17.05 -14.34
N LEU A 59 -4.44 -16.62 -15.59
CA LEU A 59 -5.08 -15.40 -16.11
C LEU A 59 -6.59 -15.57 -16.27
N LYS A 60 -7.05 -16.75 -16.70
CA LYS A 60 -8.47 -17.04 -16.85
C LYS A 60 -9.17 -17.10 -15.50
N THR A 61 -8.58 -17.80 -14.52
CA THR A 61 -9.12 -17.88 -13.16
C THR A 61 -9.21 -16.50 -12.50
N ALA A 62 -8.15 -15.70 -12.61
CA ALA A 62 -8.14 -14.32 -12.11
C ALA A 62 -9.23 -13.45 -12.79
N LEU A 63 -9.43 -13.59 -14.10
CA LEU A 63 -10.49 -12.87 -14.82
C LEU A 63 -11.89 -13.25 -14.33
N ASP A 64 -12.14 -14.54 -14.13
CA ASP A 64 -13.44 -15.02 -13.67
C ASP A 64 -13.71 -14.60 -12.22
N GLU A 65 -12.70 -14.61 -11.34
CA GLU A 65 -12.81 -13.98 -10.02
C GLU A 65 -13.13 -12.48 -10.09
N MET A 66 -12.49 -11.75 -11.00
CA MET A 66 -12.75 -10.32 -11.17
C MET A 66 -14.17 -10.06 -11.66
N LYS A 67 -14.71 -10.89 -12.56
CA LYS A 67 -16.10 -10.80 -13.00
C LYS A 67 -17.06 -11.09 -11.86
N ALA A 68 -16.81 -12.13 -11.07
CA ALA A 68 -17.61 -12.47 -9.90
C ALA A 68 -17.63 -11.34 -8.86
N LYS A 69 -16.46 -10.76 -8.55
CA LYS A 69 -16.33 -9.60 -7.65
C LYS A 69 -17.12 -8.38 -8.15
N ARG A 70 -17.12 -8.12 -9.46
CA ARG A 70 -17.91 -7.03 -10.06
C ARG A 70 -19.41 -7.28 -9.95
N LEU A 71 -19.86 -8.50 -10.19
CA LEU A 71 -21.27 -8.88 -10.12
C LEU A 71 -21.77 -8.77 -8.68
N ALA A 72 -21.05 -9.33 -7.71
CA ALA A 72 -21.38 -9.22 -6.28
C ALA A 72 -21.46 -7.77 -5.80
N LYS A 73 -20.52 -6.91 -6.22
CA LYS A 73 -20.55 -5.47 -5.90
C LYS A 73 -21.75 -4.75 -6.52
N ARG A 74 -22.15 -5.15 -7.74
CA ARG A 74 -23.34 -4.60 -8.40
C ARG A 74 -24.62 -5.00 -7.66
N GLU A 75 -24.72 -6.26 -7.26
CA GLU A 75 -25.85 -6.76 -6.47
C GLU A 75 -25.96 -6.08 -5.11
N ALA A 76 -24.83 -5.92 -4.39
CA ALA A 76 -24.81 -5.20 -3.11
C ALA A 76 -25.34 -3.76 -3.27
N ARG A 77 -24.90 -3.03 -4.31
CA ARG A 77 -25.40 -1.68 -4.60
C ARG A 77 -26.89 -1.65 -4.92
N LEU A 78 -27.39 -2.64 -5.65
CA LEU A 78 -28.82 -2.75 -5.99
C LEU A 78 -29.66 -3.06 -4.75
N ARG A 79 -29.14 -3.88 -3.82
CA ARG A 79 -29.80 -4.15 -2.53
C ARG A 79 -29.86 -2.92 -1.64
N GLU A 80 -28.74 -2.22 -1.48
CA GLU A 80 -28.69 -0.95 -0.73
C GLU A 80 -29.66 0.09 -1.31
N GLN A 81 -29.73 0.22 -2.64
CA GLN A 81 -30.69 1.13 -3.29
C GLN A 81 -32.15 0.66 -3.18
N GLY A 82 -32.40 -0.65 -3.17
CA GLY A 82 -33.74 -1.21 -2.98
C GLY A 82 -34.26 -1.07 -1.55
N GLU A 83 -33.37 -1.17 -0.56
CA GLU A 83 -33.70 -0.94 0.85
C GLU A 83 -33.95 0.55 1.13
N GLU A 84 -33.16 1.47 0.56
CA GLU A 84 -33.42 2.91 0.71
C GLU A 84 -34.77 3.34 0.08
N VAL A 85 -35.22 2.73 -1.02
CA VAL A 85 -36.53 3.01 -1.65
C VAL A 85 -37.71 2.46 -0.83
N ASN A 86 -37.49 1.38 -0.06
CA ASN A 86 -38.52 0.79 0.80
C ASN A 86 -38.66 1.55 2.13
N ASP A 87 -37.55 2.05 2.71
CA ASP A 87 -37.58 2.86 3.94
C ASP A 87 -37.99 4.34 3.70
N THR A 88 -37.75 4.91 2.51
CA THR A 88 -38.27 6.26 2.17
C THR A 88 -39.78 6.29 1.93
N SER A 89 -40.44 5.14 1.77
CA SER A 89 -41.91 5.05 1.64
C SER A 89 -42.64 4.96 2.99
N ALA A 90 -41.92 4.76 4.11
CA ALA A 90 -42.49 4.70 5.46
C ALA A 90 -42.09 5.86 6.38
N SER A 91 -41.24 6.80 5.95
CA SER A 91 -40.81 7.94 6.77
C SER A 91 -40.74 9.25 5.99
N SER A 92 -41.87 9.67 5.42
CA SER A 92 -42.08 11.06 5.01
C SER A 92 -42.61 11.88 6.18
N THR A 93 -41.83 12.04 7.26
CA THR A 93 -41.97 13.17 8.18
C THR A 93 -40.65 13.44 8.88
N SER A 94 -40.16 14.67 8.69
CA SER A 94 -39.18 15.40 9.51
C SER A 94 -37.76 15.57 8.95
N THR A 95 -37.55 16.82 8.49
CA THR A 95 -36.32 17.63 8.58
C THR A 95 -35.02 17.13 7.95
N ARG A 96 -34.67 17.73 6.79
CA ARG A 96 -33.26 18.02 6.49
C ARG A 96 -33.06 19.34 5.74
N VAL A 97 -32.67 20.33 6.55
CA VAL A 97 -31.76 21.46 6.33
C VAL A 97 -31.20 21.63 4.91
N ALA A 98 -31.41 22.84 4.38
CA ALA A 98 -30.89 23.34 3.12
C ALA A 98 -29.37 23.23 3.00
N THR A 99 -28.90 22.55 1.95
CA THR A 99 -27.55 22.75 1.39
C THR A 99 -27.69 23.29 -0.03
N SER A 100 -27.07 24.45 -0.25
CA SER A 100 -27.20 25.32 -1.42
C SER A 100 -26.93 24.62 -2.77
N PRO A 101 -27.79 24.78 -3.80
CA PRO A 101 -27.66 24.14 -5.12
C PRO A 101 -26.58 24.76 -6.03
N MET A 102 -25.81 25.74 -5.53
CA MET A 102 -24.94 26.57 -6.38
C MET A 102 -23.53 25.97 -6.59
N THR A 103 -23.07 25.11 -5.68
CA THR A 103 -21.68 24.59 -5.71
C THR A 103 -21.49 23.37 -6.62
N GLN A 104 -22.56 22.60 -6.84
CA GLN A 104 -22.50 21.35 -7.62
C GLN A 104 -22.46 21.63 -9.13
N LYS A 105 -23.26 22.61 -9.60
CA LYS A 105 -23.30 23.00 -11.02
C LYS A 105 -21.98 23.59 -11.55
N MET A 106 -21.14 24.13 -10.68
CA MET A 106 -19.80 24.63 -11.05
C MET A 106 -18.73 23.54 -11.16
N GLN A 107 -18.91 22.40 -10.50
CA GLN A 107 -17.96 21.29 -10.57
C GLN A 107 -18.23 20.44 -11.82
N ASP A 108 -19.50 20.17 -12.11
CA ASP A 108 -19.91 19.40 -13.30
C ASP A 108 -19.54 20.11 -14.61
N SER A 109 -19.60 21.45 -14.64
CA SER A 109 -19.19 22.24 -15.80
C SER A 109 -17.68 22.24 -16.02
N LYS A 110 -16.88 22.28 -14.95
CA LYS A 110 -15.41 22.17 -15.03
C LYS A 110 -14.96 20.79 -15.51
N ILE A 111 -15.62 19.73 -15.05
CA ILE A 111 -15.31 18.35 -15.46
C ILE A 111 -15.65 18.17 -16.95
N SER A 112 -16.79 18.69 -17.39
CA SER A 112 -17.19 18.60 -18.80
C SER A 112 -16.22 19.34 -19.73
N GLN A 113 -15.73 20.51 -19.31
CA GLN A 113 -14.74 21.29 -20.09
C GLN A 113 -13.38 20.58 -20.18
N LEU A 114 -12.91 19.94 -19.10
CA LEU A 114 -11.65 19.19 -19.10
C LEU A 114 -11.71 17.96 -20.02
N VAL A 115 -12.85 17.29 -20.09
CA VAL A 115 -13.05 16.11 -20.95
C VAL A 115 -13.07 16.50 -22.43
N GLU A 116 -13.72 17.61 -22.79
CA GLU A 116 -13.77 18.09 -24.18
C GLU A 116 -12.39 18.54 -24.69
N ASP A 117 -11.62 19.21 -23.83
CA ASP A 117 -10.26 19.70 -24.17
C ASP A 117 -9.25 18.56 -24.31
N GLN A 118 -9.42 17.46 -23.57
CA GLN A 118 -8.60 16.26 -23.75
C GLN A 118 -8.98 15.50 -25.04
N ARG A 119 -10.25 15.58 -25.45
CA ARG A 119 -10.74 14.92 -26.66
C ARG A 119 -10.29 15.66 -27.93
N SER A 120 -10.20 16.98 -27.89
CA SER A 120 -9.72 17.81 -29.01
C SER A 120 -8.20 17.63 -29.26
N GLN A 121 -7.40 17.49 -28.21
CA GLN A 121 -5.95 17.25 -28.33
C GLN A 121 -5.58 15.89 -28.94
N ARG A 122 -6.49 14.91 -28.89
CA ARG A 122 -6.22 13.55 -29.39
C ARG A 122 -6.54 13.36 -30.88
N LEU A 123 -7.03 14.39 -31.55
CA LEU A 123 -7.51 14.37 -32.94
C LEU A 123 -6.61 15.13 -33.92
N VAL A 124 -5.37 15.46 -33.53
CA VAL A 124 -4.31 15.98 -34.41
C VAL A 124 -3.25 14.92 -34.63
#